data_AF-A0A9D8AKJ0-F1
#
_entry.id   AF-A0A9D8AKJ0-F1
#
_cell.length_a   1.000
_cell.length_b   1.000
_cell.length_c   1.000
_cell.angle_alpha   90.00
_cell.angle_beta   90.00
_cell.angle_gamma   90.00
#
_symmetry.space_group_name_H-M   'P 1'
#
loop_
_entity.id
_entity.type
_entity.pdbx_description
1 polymer ?
#
loop_
_entity_poly.entity_id
_entity_poly.type
_entity_poly.pdbx_seq_one_letter_code
_entity_poly.pdbx_strand_id
1 'polypeptide(L)'
;MISFLKQNRWTLLSLILIIPIGFYSKFYKGPVHVWVNDSLGGAFYEIFWCLLIFLFLNNVAPWKIAIAVFSITCGLEFLQLWHPPFLELIRSNFIGRTIIGTSFVPSDFIYYVVGSLIGWIWLVLLKKHRRCFIIVK
;
A
#
# COMPACT_ATOMS: atom_id res chain seq x y z
N MET A 1 -1.79 18.63 17.47
CA MET A 1 -1.93 18.56 15.99
C MET A 1 -0.66 18.99 15.25
N ILE A 2 -0.09 20.17 15.53
CA ILE A 2 1.11 20.69 14.84
C ILE A 2 2.35 19.79 15.06
N SER A 3 2.53 19.21 16.25
CA SER A 3 3.63 18.28 16.56
C SER A 3 3.57 16.99 15.72
N PHE A 4 2.36 16.44 15.53
CA PHE A 4 2.12 15.25 14.70
C PHE A 4 2.48 15.50 13.23
N LEU A 5 2.00 16.61 12.66
CA LEU A 5 2.31 16.99 11.28
C LEU A 5 3.81 17.18 11.06
N LYS A 6 4.51 17.81 12.02
CA LYS A 6 5.95 18.07 11.91
C LYS A 6 6.77 16.78 12.00
N GLN A 7 6.38 15.84 12.87
CA GLN A 7 7.03 14.53 13.00
C GLN A 7 6.79 13.64 11.78
N ASN A 8 5.60 13.73 11.18
CA ASN A 8 5.16 12.84 10.11
C ASN A 8 5.22 13.47 8.71
N ARG A 9 5.75 14.69 8.57
CA ARG A 9 5.81 15.44 7.30
C ARG A 9 6.33 14.62 6.12
N TRP A 10 7.37 13.82 6.34
CA TRP A 10 7.98 13.01 5.28
C TRP A 10 7.07 11.87 4.84
N THR A 11 6.36 11.24 5.78
CA THR A 11 5.37 10.19 5.46
C THR A 11 4.17 10.77 4.72
N LEU A 12 3.69 11.96 5.13
CA LEU A 12 2.61 12.66 4.43
C LEU A 12 3.03 13.05 3.01
N LEU A 13 4.24 13.56 2.82
CA LEU A 13 4.79 13.85 1.49
C LEU A 13 4.89 12.58 0.63
N SER A 14 5.35 11.46 1.21
CA SER A 14 5.39 10.18 0.50
C SER A 14 3.99 9.72 0.08
N LEU A 15 2.97 9.86 0.93
CA LEU A 15 1.58 9.53 0.59
C LEU A 15 1.04 10.42 -0.54
N ILE A 16 1.27 11.73 -0.46
CA ILE A 16 0.87 12.69 -1.50
C ILE A 16 1.54 12.39 -2.84
N LEU A 17 2.73 11.78 -2.84
CA LEU A 17 3.44 11.37 -4.05
C LEU A 17 2.97 10.01 -4.57
N ILE A 18 2.74 9.02 -3.69
CA ILE A 18 2.31 7.67 -4.08
C ILE A 18 0.92 7.67 -4.71
N ILE A 19 -0.01 8.45 -4.16
CA ILE A 19 -1.40 8.48 -4.63
C ILE A 19 -1.49 8.84 -6.12
N PRO A 20 -0.99 10.01 -6.59
CA PRO A 20 -1.08 10.37 -8.00
C PRO A 20 -0.28 9.42 -8.90
N ILE A 21 0.85 8.88 -8.43
CA ILE A 21 1.64 7.92 -9.21
C ILE A 21 0.88 6.60 -9.40
N GLY A 22 0.27 6.06 -8.34
CA GLY A 22 -0.52 4.84 -8.40
C GLY A 22 -1.82 5.01 -9.19
N PHE A 23 -2.43 6.20 -9.17
CA PHE A 23 -3.56 6.50 -10.07
C PHE A 23 -3.07 6.64 -11.52
N TYR A 24 -1.98 7.36 -11.75
CA TYR A 24 -1.42 7.54 -13.09
C TYR A 24 -0.97 6.21 -13.71
N SER A 25 -0.46 5.28 -12.91
CA SER A 25 -0.09 3.95 -13.39
C SER A 25 -1.28 3.19 -13.95
N LYS A 26 -2.54 3.51 -13.57
CA LYS A 26 -3.76 2.93 -14.18
C LYS A 26 -4.20 3.61 -15.47
N PHE A 27 -3.73 4.83 -15.74
CA PHE A 27 -4.05 5.57 -16.97
C PHE A 27 -3.00 5.37 -18.07
N TYR A 28 -1.97 4.56 -17.81
CA TYR A 28 -0.94 4.26 -18.79
C TYR A 28 -1.50 3.37 -19.91
N LYS A 29 -1.41 3.85 -21.15
CA LYS A 29 -1.91 3.17 -22.36
C LYS A 29 -0.79 2.74 -23.33
N GLY A 30 0.46 2.80 -22.90
CA GLY A 30 1.61 2.45 -23.74
C GLY A 30 1.73 0.95 -24.04
N PRO A 31 2.77 0.54 -24.78
CA PRO A 31 3.14 -0.87 -24.84
C PRO A 31 3.37 -1.39 -23.42
N VAL A 32 2.93 -2.61 -23.11
CA VAL A 32 3.00 -3.21 -21.75
C VAL A 32 1.98 -2.65 -20.74
N HIS A 33 0.95 -1.90 -21.19
CA HIS A 33 -0.08 -1.34 -20.31
C HIS A 33 -0.79 -2.36 -19.41
N VAL A 34 -1.04 -3.58 -19.86
CA VAL A 34 -1.68 -4.62 -19.03
C VAL A 34 -0.84 -4.91 -17.80
N TRP A 35 0.46 -5.11 -17.99
CA TRP A 35 1.41 -5.36 -16.91
C TRP A 35 1.59 -4.13 -16.00
N VAL A 36 1.64 -2.92 -16.56
CA VAL A 36 1.76 -1.70 -15.74
C VAL A 36 0.48 -1.43 -14.93
N ASN A 37 -0.68 -1.56 -15.55
CA ASN A 37 -1.96 -1.26 -14.91
C ASN A 37 -2.30 -2.29 -13.83
N ASP A 38 -2.05 -3.57 -14.10
CA ASP A 38 -2.43 -4.66 -13.19
C ASP A 38 -1.31 -4.93 -12.18
N SER A 39 -0.08 -5.11 -12.63
CA SER A 39 1.01 -5.57 -11.78
C SER A 39 1.69 -4.46 -10.97
N LEU A 40 2.03 -3.31 -11.59
CA LEU A 40 2.59 -2.19 -10.82
C LEU A 40 1.55 -1.55 -9.89
N GLY A 41 0.26 -1.63 -10.25
CA GLY A 41 -0.84 -1.23 -9.39
C GLY A 41 -0.82 -1.95 -8.03
N GLY A 42 -0.61 -3.27 -8.03
CA GLY A 42 -0.48 -4.08 -6.81
C GLY A 42 0.72 -3.67 -5.94
N ALA A 43 1.87 -3.39 -6.54
CA ALA A 43 3.05 -2.93 -5.79
C ALA A 43 2.83 -1.55 -5.16
N PHE A 44 2.20 -0.60 -5.87
CA PHE A 44 1.86 0.71 -5.30
C PHE A 44 0.81 0.61 -4.19
N TYR A 45 -0.14 -0.32 -4.31
CA TYR A 45 -1.14 -0.60 -3.29
C TYR A 45 -0.50 -1.03 -1.97
N GLU A 46 0.44 -1.97 -1.99
CA GLU A 46 1.23 -2.39 -0.83
C GLU A 46 1.96 -1.22 -0.17
N ILE A 47 2.68 -0.42 -0.98
CA ILE A 47 3.47 0.72 -0.48
C ILE A 47 2.55 1.75 0.17
N PHE A 48 1.39 2.02 -0.43
CA PHE A 48 0.38 2.92 0.12
C PHE A 48 -0.08 2.46 1.51
N TRP A 49 -0.48 1.20 1.66
CA TRP A 49 -0.94 0.68 2.96
C TRP A 49 0.17 0.64 4.01
N CYS A 50 1.40 0.30 3.61
CA CYS A 50 2.57 0.39 4.48
C CYS A 50 2.76 1.81 5.03
N LEU A 51 2.71 2.83 4.16
CA LEU A 51 2.85 4.23 4.55
C LEU A 51 1.68 4.72 5.41
N LEU A 52 0.46 4.32 5.06
CA LEU A 52 -0.75 4.70 5.78
C LEU A 52 -0.75 4.14 7.21
N ILE A 53 -0.44 2.85 7.38
CA ILE A 53 -0.35 2.24 8.72
C ILE A 53 0.79 2.87 9.52
N PHE A 54 1.94 3.13 8.89
CA PHE A 54 3.07 3.78 9.55
C PHE A 54 2.79 5.24 9.97
N LEU A 55 1.82 5.90 9.34
CA LEU A 55 1.37 7.24 9.75
C LEU A 55 0.73 7.23 11.14
N PHE A 56 -0.03 6.17 11.46
CA PHE A 56 -0.72 6.01 12.74
C PHE A 56 0.11 5.23 13.78
N LEU A 57 0.92 4.27 13.34
CA LEU A 57 1.68 3.37 14.21
C LEU A 57 3.15 3.81 14.35
N ASN A 58 3.41 4.73 15.27
CA ASN A 58 4.76 5.27 15.48
C ASN A 58 5.75 4.30 16.16
N ASN A 59 5.25 3.35 16.97
CA ASN A 59 6.09 2.48 17.81
C ASN A 59 6.32 1.09 17.21
N VAL A 60 5.73 0.80 16.04
CA VAL A 60 5.85 -0.52 15.43
C VAL A 60 7.14 -0.60 14.59
N ALA A 61 7.71 -1.80 14.50
CA ALA A 61 8.86 -2.04 13.64
C ALA A 61 8.41 -2.05 12.17
N PRO A 62 9.13 -1.35 11.26
CA PRO A 62 8.78 -1.29 9.83
C PRO A 62 8.49 -2.65 9.18
N TRP A 63 9.28 -3.67 9.54
CA TRP A 63 9.12 -5.02 8.98
C TRP A 63 7.79 -5.67 9.40
N LYS A 64 7.28 -5.40 10.61
CA LYS A 64 5.99 -5.91 11.08
C LYS A 64 4.84 -5.34 10.25
N ILE A 65 4.94 -4.06 9.89
CA ILE A 65 3.94 -3.39 9.04
C ILE A 65 3.93 -4.05 7.66
N ALA A 66 5.11 -4.21 7.04
CA ALA A 66 5.21 -4.82 5.72
C ALA A 66 4.67 -6.27 5.68
N ILE A 67 5.03 -7.10 6.67
CA ILE A 67 4.50 -8.47 6.77
C ILE A 67 2.98 -8.46 6.98
N ALA A 68 2.47 -7.56 7.83
CA ALA A 68 1.03 -7.48 8.08
C ALA A 68 0.26 -7.06 6.81
N VAL A 69 0.74 -6.05 6.08
CA VAL A 69 0.13 -5.61 4.82
C VAL A 69 0.13 -6.75 3.80
N PHE A 70 1.29 -7.37 3.56
CA PHE A 70 1.42 -8.51 2.66
C PHE A 70 0.49 -9.67 3.04
N SER A 71 0.39 -9.99 4.34
CA SER A 71 -0.48 -11.08 4.80
C SER A 71 -1.96 -10.76 4.57
N ILE A 72 -2.35 -9.49 4.80
CA ILE A 72 -3.72 -9.03 4.57
C ILE A 72 -4.05 -9.04 3.08
N THR A 73 -3.16 -8.56 2.21
CA THR A 73 -3.38 -8.56 0.76
C THR A 73 -3.43 -9.96 0.19
N CYS A 74 -2.58 -10.88 0.63
CA CYS A 74 -2.72 -12.30 0.32
C CYS A 74 -4.09 -12.84 0.77
N GLY A 75 -4.56 -12.49 1.97
CA GLY A 75 -5.88 -12.89 2.46
C GLY A 75 -7.02 -12.33 1.62
N LEU A 76 -6.93 -11.06 1.19
CA LEU A 76 -7.89 -10.44 0.28
C LEU A 76 -7.90 -11.12 -1.09
N GLU A 77 -6.75 -11.53 -1.59
CA GLU A 77 -6.60 -12.25 -2.84
C GLU A 77 -7.31 -13.62 -2.77
N PHE A 78 -7.12 -14.39 -1.69
CA PHE A 78 -7.88 -15.62 -1.48
C PHE A 78 -9.38 -15.37 -1.27
N LEU A 79 -9.76 -14.23 -0.67
CA LEU A 79 -11.16 -13.84 -0.48
C LEU A 79 -11.88 -13.62 -1.82
N GLN A 80 -11.16 -13.33 -2.90
CA GLN A 80 -11.73 -13.19 -4.24
C GLN A 80 -12.24 -14.51 -4.81
N LEU A 81 -11.72 -15.66 -4.37
CA LEU A 81 -12.27 -16.97 -4.74
C LEU A 81 -13.61 -17.27 -4.07
N TRP A 82 -14.00 -16.47 -3.07
CA TRP A 82 -15.26 -16.62 -2.34
C TRP A 82 -16.31 -15.61 -2.84
N HIS A 83 -17.46 -16.11 -3.29
CA HIS A 83 -18.56 -15.33 -3.88
C HIS A 83 -19.91 -15.42 -3.12
N PRO A 84 -19.95 -15.09 -1.82
CA PRO A 84 -21.20 -14.96 -1.09
C PRO A 84 -21.94 -13.65 -1.47
N PRO A 85 -23.28 -13.61 -1.37
CA PRO A 85 -24.08 -12.44 -1.78
C PRO A 85 -23.66 -11.12 -1.11
N PHE A 86 -23.19 -11.17 0.14
CA PHE A 86 -22.73 -9.98 0.85
C PHE A 86 -21.42 -9.41 0.29
N LEU A 87 -20.46 -10.25 -0.13
CA LEU A 87 -19.21 -9.78 -0.74
C LEU A 87 -19.47 -9.19 -2.12
N GLU A 88 -20.37 -9.78 -2.89
CA GLU A 88 -20.78 -9.24 -4.19
C GLU A 88 -21.48 -7.89 -4.03
N LEU A 89 -22.27 -7.67 -2.98
CA LEU A 89 -22.82 -6.35 -2.67
C LEU A 89 -21.72 -5.31 -2.39
N ILE A 90 -20.67 -5.69 -1.65
CA ILE A 90 -19.54 -4.79 -1.38
C ILE A 90 -18.76 -4.52 -2.66
N ARG A 91 -18.46 -5.56 -3.45
CA ARG A 91 -17.82 -5.46 -4.77
C ARG A 91 -18.68 -4.74 -5.80
N SER A 92 -19.99 -4.59 -5.60
CA SER A 92 -20.81 -3.79 -6.52
C SER A 92 -20.40 -2.30 -6.49
N ASN A 93 -19.84 -1.83 -5.38
CA ASN A 93 -19.38 -0.46 -5.18
C ASN A 93 -17.92 -0.26 -5.63
N PHE A 94 -17.62 0.90 -6.24
CA PHE A 94 -16.28 1.25 -6.72
C PHE A 94 -15.20 1.14 -5.63
N ILE A 95 -15.51 1.62 -4.41
CA ILE A 95 -14.61 1.54 -3.25
C ILE A 95 -14.35 0.09 -2.86
N GLY A 96 -15.40 -0.74 -2.83
CA GLY A 96 -15.29 -2.16 -2.49
C GLY A 96 -14.42 -2.93 -3.48
N ARG A 97 -14.60 -2.71 -4.79
CA ARG A 97 -13.73 -3.31 -5.82
C ARG A 97 -12.27 -2.89 -5.65
N THR A 98 -12.03 -1.64 -5.27
CA THR A 98 -10.67 -1.10 -5.14
C THR A 98 -9.95 -1.65 -3.90
N ILE A 99 -10.68 -1.95 -2.83
CA ILE A 99 -10.10 -2.47 -1.58
C ILE A 99 -9.98 -4.00 -1.61
N ILE A 100 -11.03 -4.71 -2.05
CA ILE A 100 -11.09 -6.18 -1.99
C ILE A 100 -10.53 -6.82 -3.27
N GLY A 101 -10.62 -6.13 -4.40
CA GLY A 101 -10.39 -6.73 -5.72
C GLY A 101 -11.58 -7.57 -6.20
N THR A 102 -11.50 -7.97 -7.47
CA THR A 102 -12.58 -8.68 -8.17
C THR A 102 -12.16 -10.03 -8.75
N SER A 103 -10.86 -10.24 -8.97
CA SER A 103 -10.37 -11.35 -9.79
C SER A 103 -9.04 -11.85 -9.26
N PHE A 104 -8.97 -13.14 -8.96
CA PHE A 104 -7.77 -13.78 -8.43
C PHE A 104 -6.70 -13.93 -9.50
N VAL A 105 -5.52 -13.37 -9.26
CA VAL A 105 -4.37 -13.38 -10.17
C VAL A 105 -3.11 -13.83 -9.41
N PRO A 106 -2.66 -15.09 -9.60
CA PRO A 106 -1.47 -15.61 -8.91
C PRO A 106 -0.17 -14.83 -9.14
N SER A 107 -0.03 -14.14 -10.28
CA SER A 107 1.16 -13.31 -10.53
C SER A 107 1.25 -12.11 -9.58
N ASP A 108 0.13 -11.68 -9.00
CA ASP A 108 0.06 -10.49 -8.14
C ASP A 108 0.82 -10.68 -6.84
N PHE A 109 0.93 -11.91 -6.35
CA PHE A 109 1.75 -12.24 -5.18
C PHE A 109 3.21 -11.79 -5.33
N ILE A 110 3.79 -11.87 -6.53
CA ILE A 110 5.16 -11.40 -6.78
C ILE A 110 5.24 -9.88 -6.57
N TYR A 111 4.26 -9.15 -7.07
CA TYR A 111 4.19 -7.70 -6.91
C TYR A 111 3.85 -7.29 -5.48
N TYR A 112 3.12 -8.12 -4.73
CA TYR A 112 2.89 -7.90 -3.32
C TYR A 112 4.16 -8.07 -2.49
N VAL A 113 4.99 -9.08 -2.82
CA VAL A 113 6.33 -9.23 -2.22
C VAL A 113 7.21 -8.03 -2.55
N VAL A 114 7.27 -7.63 -3.83
CA VAL A 114 8.09 -6.48 -4.25
C VAL A 114 7.60 -5.18 -3.60
N GLY A 115 6.30 -4.93 -3.61
CA GLY A 115 5.68 -3.75 -3.02
C GLY A 115 5.89 -3.67 -1.51
N SER A 116 5.72 -4.78 -0.79
CA SER A 116 5.96 -4.84 0.65
C SER A 116 7.45 -4.68 1.02
N LEU A 117 8.37 -5.22 0.20
CA LEU A 117 9.82 -4.99 0.38
C LEU A 117 10.20 -3.52 0.15
N ILE A 118 9.71 -2.91 -0.92
CA ILE A 118 9.93 -1.47 -1.20
C ILE A 118 9.33 -0.63 -0.07
N GLY A 119 8.09 -0.94 0.34
CA GLY A 119 7.41 -0.30 1.46
C GLY A 119 8.24 -0.40 2.74
N TRP A 120 8.73 -1.59 3.09
CA TRP A 120 9.59 -1.81 4.26
C TRP A 120 10.84 -0.94 4.22
N ILE A 121 11.59 -0.94 3.12
CA ILE A 121 12.80 -0.13 2.95
C ILE A 121 12.47 1.36 3.14
N TRP A 122 11.39 1.82 2.52
CA TRP A 122 10.91 3.20 2.64
C TRP A 122 10.60 3.55 4.10
N LEU A 123 9.87 2.68 4.81
CA LEU A 123 9.54 2.87 6.22
C LEU A 123 10.79 2.91 7.11
N VAL A 124 11.82 2.11 6.82
CA VAL A 124 13.10 2.15 7.53
C VAL A 124 13.80 3.50 7.35
N LEU A 125 13.84 4.02 6.11
CA LEU A 125 14.41 5.33 5.81
C LEU A 125 13.65 6.46 6.54
N LEU A 126 12.32 6.41 6.53
CA LEU A 126 11.48 7.38 7.25
C LEU A 126 11.67 7.29 8.76
N LYS A 127 11.77 6.10 9.34
CA LYS A 127 12.00 5.90 10.77
C LYS A 127 13.36 6.45 11.21
N LYS A 128 14.40 6.30 10.37
CA LYS A 128 15.73 6.88 10.62
C LYS A 128 15.65 8.41 10.70
N HIS A 129 14.95 9.05 9.76
CA HIS A 129 14.74 10.51 9.78
C HIS A 129 13.91 10.97 10.98
N ARG A 130 12.86 10.24 11.37
CA ARG A 130 12.05 10.55 12.56
C ARG A 130 12.87 10.49 13.86
N ARG A 131 13.74 9.48 14.04
CA ARG A 131 14.61 9.40 15.23
C ARG A 131 15.61 10.54 15.31
N CYS A 132 16.23 10.89 14.18
CA CYS A 132 17.20 12.00 14.15
C CYS A 132 16.55 13.33 14.58
N PHE A 133 15.31 13.58 14.15
CA PHE A 133 14.56 14.78 14.55
C PHE A 133 14.20 14.83 16.04
N ILE A 134 14.00 13.67 16.69
CA ILE A 134 13.73 13.61 18.14
C ILE A 134 15.01 13.85 18.95
N ILE A 135 16.19 13.41 18.48
CA ILE A 135 17.46 13.55 19.22
C ILE A 135 18.00 14.99 19.17
N VAL A 136 17.71 15.74 18.10
CA VAL A 136 18.23 17.11 17.90
C VAL A 136 17.36 18.17 18.63
N LYS A 137 16.30 17.77 19.31
CA LYS A 137 15.30 18.67 19.89
C LYS A 137 15.11 18.44 21.38
#